data_AF-C7C7X6-F1
#
_entry.id   AF-C7C7X6-F1
#
_cell.length_a   1.000
_cell.length_b   1.000
_cell.length_c   1.000
_cell.angle_alpha   90.00
_cell.angle_beta   90.00
_cell.angle_gamma   90.00
#
_symmetry.space_group_name_H-M   'P 1'
#
loop_
_entity.id
_entity.type
_entity.pdbx_description
1 polymer ?
#
loop_
_entity_poly.entity_id
_entity_poly.type
_entity_poly.pdbx_seq_one_letter_code
_entity_poly.pdbx_strand_id
1 'polypeptide(L)'
;MALAALSSHAQAGPRLPASGLYCPIGVDVPPISVDGRGGLGIDLLDCARVSLSRGRARSEVCFGNGGAQVTLDTDLAVHRDGTLRHDGVAFRLYTGPRPCPAP
;
A
#
# COMPACT_ATOMS: atom_id res chain seq x y z
N MET A 1 7.74 15.68 46.68
CA MET A 1 8.43 14.89 45.63
C MET A 1 7.41 14.60 44.54
N ALA A 2 7.54 15.21 43.37
CA ALA A 2 6.61 15.04 42.26
C ALA A 2 7.13 13.95 41.31
N LEU A 3 6.31 12.93 41.03
CA LEU A 3 6.64 11.90 40.04
C LEU A 3 6.23 12.41 38.65
N ALA A 4 7.22 12.63 37.78
CA ALA A 4 7.00 12.87 36.36
C ALA A 4 6.70 11.52 35.67
N ALA A 5 5.48 11.35 35.17
CA ALA A 5 5.12 10.22 34.32
C ALA A 5 5.58 10.50 32.87
N LEU A 6 6.60 9.77 32.41
CA LEU A 6 7.01 9.76 31.02
C LEU A 6 6.04 8.88 30.22
N SER A 7 5.12 9.49 29.48
CA SER A 7 4.24 8.81 28.54
C SER A 7 5.05 8.40 27.29
N SER A 8 5.58 7.19 27.29
CA SER A 8 6.19 6.56 26.11
C SER A 8 5.13 6.38 25.02
N HIS A 9 5.10 7.29 24.05
CA HIS A 9 4.38 7.08 22.81
C HIS A 9 5.17 6.06 22.00
N ALA A 10 4.79 4.78 22.11
CA ALA A 10 5.22 3.77 21.17
C ALA A 10 4.66 4.16 19.79
N GLN A 11 5.44 4.91 19.02
CA GLN A 11 5.11 5.23 17.65
C GLN A 11 5.26 3.95 16.85
N ALA A 12 4.18 3.18 16.77
CA ALA A 12 4.07 2.11 15.81
C ALA A 12 4.40 2.72 14.45
N GLY A 13 5.54 2.30 13.87
CA GLY A 13 5.88 2.69 12.50
C GLY A 13 4.71 2.39 11.57
N PRO A 14 4.60 3.07 10.42
CA PRO A 14 3.48 2.88 9.51
C PRO A 14 3.34 1.40 9.21
N ARG A 15 2.29 0.77 9.76
CA ARG A 15 1.96 -0.60 9.42
C ARG A 15 1.53 -0.57 7.96
N LEU A 16 2.06 -1.51 7.18
CA LEU A 16 1.50 -1.75 5.86
C LEU A 16 -0.02 -1.98 6.00
N PRO A 17 -0.80 -1.58 5.00
CA PRO A 17 -2.23 -1.87 4.95
C PRO A 17 -2.45 -3.39 5.03
N ALA A 18 -3.69 -3.80 5.32
CA ALA A 18 -4.02 -5.21 5.39
C ALA A 18 -3.64 -5.91 4.07
N SER A 19 -3.11 -7.14 4.16
CA SER A 19 -2.81 -7.92 2.98
C SER A 19 -4.08 -8.22 2.19
N GLY A 20 -4.03 -8.12 0.86
CA GLY A 20 -5.15 -8.44 -0.02
C GLY A 20 -5.11 -7.69 -1.33
N LEU A 21 -6.21 -7.78 -2.07
CA LEU A 21 -6.42 -7.08 -3.34
C LEU A 21 -7.26 -5.83 -3.08
N TYR A 22 -6.77 -4.67 -3.49
CA TYR A 22 -7.44 -3.40 -3.41
C TYR A 22 -7.95 -3.02 -4.79
N CYS A 23 -9.27 -3.03 -4.96
CA CYS A 23 -9.91 -2.72 -6.24
C CYS A 23 -10.22 -1.22 -6.34
N PRO A 24 -10.08 -0.61 -7.53
CA PRO A 24 -10.44 0.79 -7.74
C PRO A 24 -11.95 0.99 -7.57
N ILE A 25 -12.34 2.18 -7.14
CA ILE A 25 -13.73 2.57 -7.00
C ILE A 25 -14.12 3.46 -8.20
N GLY A 26 -15.04 2.97 -9.03
CA GLY A 26 -15.69 3.76 -10.08
C GLY A 26 -14.80 4.12 -11.28
N VAL A 27 -13.63 3.48 -11.43
CA VAL A 27 -12.71 3.67 -12.56
C VAL A 27 -12.05 2.35 -12.95
N ASP A 28 -11.69 2.22 -14.23
CA ASP A 28 -11.02 1.04 -14.77
C ASP A 28 -9.49 1.24 -14.79
N VAL A 29 -8.83 0.88 -13.69
CA VAL A 29 -7.36 0.87 -13.58
C VAL A 29 -6.90 -0.43 -12.92
N PRO A 30 -5.64 -0.84 -13.10
CA PRO A 30 -5.11 -2.03 -12.42
C PRO A 30 -5.29 -1.96 -10.91
N PRO A 31 -5.63 -3.08 -10.24
CA PRO A 31 -5.74 -3.12 -8.79
C PRO A 31 -4.37 -3.03 -8.11
N ILE A 32 -4.39 -2.62 -6.84
CA ILE A 32 -3.21 -2.68 -5.97
C ILE A 32 -3.26 -3.98 -5.17
N SER A 33 -2.18 -4.75 -5.15
CA SER A 33 -2.07 -5.95 -4.30
C SER A 33 -1.09 -5.71 -3.17
N VAL A 34 -1.40 -6.20 -1.97
CA VAL A 34 -0.53 -6.12 -0.78
C VAL A 34 -0.35 -7.54 -0.27
N ASP A 35 0.88 -8.01 -0.17
CA ASP A 35 1.16 -9.34 0.39
C ASP A 35 1.47 -9.28 1.90
N GLY A 36 1.41 -10.44 2.56
CA GLY A 36 1.67 -10.55 4.00
C GLY A 36 3.15 -10.45 4.42
N ARG A 37 4.07 -10.31 3.47
CA ARG A 37 5.53 -10.17 3.65
C ARG A 37 6.02 -8.76 3.31
N GLY A 38 5.11 -7.86 2.96
CA GLY A 38 5.39 -6.47 2.63
C GLY A 38 5.78 -6.21 1.17
N GLY A 39 5.36 -7.08 0.26
CA GLY A 39 5.32 -6.78 -1.16
C GLY A 39 4.06 -6.01 -1.58
N LEU A 40 4.18 -5.33 -2.71
CA LEU A 40 3.17 -4.46 -3.29
C LEU A 40 3.12 -4.66 -4.81
N GLY A 41 1.97 -5.02 -5.35
CA GLY A 41 1.68 -4.89 -6.77
C GLY A 41 1.00 -3.56 -7.05
N ILE A 42 1.60 -2.72 -7.90
CA ILE A 42 1.10 -1.37 -8.25
C ILE A 42 1.67 -0.95 -9.61
N ASP A 43 0.93 -0.23 -10.44
CA ASP A 43 1.42 0.28 -11.74
C ASP A 43 2.05 -0.77 -12.65
N LEU A 44 1.52 -1.99 -12.61
CA LEU A 44 2.05 -3.17 -13.33
C LEU A 44 3.48 -3.59 -12.88
N LEU A 45 3.90 -3.14 -11.71
CA LEU A 45 5.11 -3.58 -11.02
C LEU A 45 4.75 -4.55 -9.90
N ASP A 46 5.61 -5.55 -9.69
CA ASP A 46 5.65 -6.38 -8.50
C ASP A 46 6.87 -6.01 -7.66
N CYS A 47 6.64 -5.45 -6.48
CA CYS A 47 7.67 -4.89 -5.61
C CYS A 47 7.82 -5.70 -4.33
N ALA A 48 9.05 -5.97 -3.91
CA ALA A 48 9.37 -6.56 -2.62
C ALA A 48 9.79 -5.50 -1.59
N ARG A 49 9.61 -5.79 -0.30
CA ARG A 49 10.15 -4.97 0.82
C ARG A 49 9.73 -3.50 0.75
N VAL A 50 8.46 -3.25 0.43
CA VAL A 50 7.93 -1.90 0.32
C VAL A 50 7.88 -1.23 1.68
N SER A 51 8.35 0.02 1.73
CA SER A 51 8.19 0.90 2.87
C SER A 51 7.12 1.95 2.56
N LEU A 52 6.23 2.18 3.53
CA LEU A 52 5.24 3.24 3.47
C LEU A 52 5.61 4.34 4.45
N SER A 53 5.69 5.58 3.98
CA SER A 53 5.97 6.72 4.83
C SER A 53 5.39 7.99 4.23
N ARG A 54 4.70 8.79 5.04
CA ARG A 54 4.18 10.12 4.67
C ARG A 54 3.38 10.12 3.35
N GLY A 55 2.57 9.08 3.13
CA GLY A 55 1.75 8.95 1.92
C GLY A 55 2.54 8.57 0.66
N ARG A 56 3.70 7.95 0.81
CA ARG A 56 4.51 7.43 -0.29
C ARG A 56 4.87 5.97 -0.08
N ALA A 57 4.95 5.24 -1.20
CA ALA A 57 5.47 3.89 -1.28
C ALA A 57 6.85 3.88 -1.93
N ARG A 58 7.80 3.18 -1.30
CA ARG A 58 9.17 3.04 -1.79
C ARG A 58 9.66 1.61 -1.75
N SER A 59 10.36 1.21 -2.80
CA SER A 59 11.11 -0.05 -2.87
C SER A 59 12.27 0.05 -3.85
N GLU A 60 13.38 -0.62 -3.52
CA GLU A 60 14.54 -0.75 -4.41
C GLU A 60 14.43 -1.98 -5.33
N VAL A 61 13.43 -2.85 -5.10
CA VAL A 61 13.32 -4.16 -5.75
C VAL A 61 11.92 -4.34 -6.29
N CYS A 62 11.73 -3.87 -7.52
CA CYS A 62 10.50 -4.08 -8.29
C CYS A 62 10.79 -4.67 -9.66
N PHE A 63 9.83 -5.42 -10.19
CA PHE A 63 9.92 -6.02 -11.51
C PHE A 63 8.63 -5.76 -12.28
N GLY A 64 8.76 -5.28 -13.53
CA GLY A 64 7.66 -5.24 -14.48
C GLY A 64 7.75 -6.38 -15.50
N ASN A 65 6.92 -6.33 -16.54
CA ASN A 65 6.83 -7.36 -17.58
C ASN A 65 8.14 -7.63 -18.35
N GLY A 66 9.12 -6.72 -18.31
CA GLY A 66 10.44 -6.90 -18.92
C GLY A 66 11.47 -7.60 -18.04
N GLY A 67 11.15 -7.93 -16.78
CA GLY A 67 12.05 -8.60 -15.84
C GLY A 67 13.25 -7.78 -15.34
N ALA A 68 13.46 -6.57 -15.86
CA ALA A 68 14.45 -5.64 -15.34
C ALA A 68 14.04 -5.16 -13.94
N GLN A 69 15.01 -5.12 -13.03
CA GLN A 69 14.81 -4.54 -11.72
C GLN A 69 14.70 -3.02 -11.83
N VAL A 70 13.69 -2.43 -11.19
CA VAL A 70 13.47 -0.99 -11.09
C VAL A 70 13.19 -0.58 -9.65
N THR A 71 13.34 0.71 -9.37
CA THR A 71 12.98 1.32 -8.09
C THR A 71 11.56 1.88 -8.15
N LEU A 72 10.79 1.71 -7.09
CA LEU A 72 9.52 2.40 -6.86
C LEU A 72 9.75 3.58 -5.93
N ASP A 73 9.30 4.77 -6.34
CA ASP A 73 8.98 5.88 -5.45
C ASP A 73 7.71 6.55 -6.00
N THR A 74 6.56 6.23 -5.42
CA THR A 74 5.25 6.76 -5.85
C THR A 74 4.39 7.23 -4.68
N ASP A 75 3.31 7.97 -4.96
CA ASP A 75 2.32 8.30 -3.94
C ASP A 75 1.50 7.06 -3.56
N LEU A 76 1.28 6.84 -2.27
CA LEU A 76 0.36 5.84 -1.78
C LEU A 76 -0.06 6.23 -0.36
N ALA A 77 -1.24 6.82 -0.25
CA ALA A 77 -1.82 7.21 1.02
C ALA A 77 -2.71 6.08 1.57
N VAL A 78 -2.45 5.66 2.81
CA VAL A 78 -3.32 4.76 3.56
C VAL A 78 -4.22 5.60 4.45
N HIS A 79 -5.53 5.54 4.23
CA HIS A 79 -6.53 6.24 5.05
C HIS A 79 -6.93 5.43 6.28
N ARG A 80 -7.53 6.09 7.27
CA ARG A 80 -7.92 5.46 8.53
C ARG A 80 -8.98 4.38 8.38
N ASP A 81 -9.81 4.48 7.34
CA ASP A 81 -10.84 3.48 7.00
C ASP A 81 -10.25 2.27 6.23
N GLY A 82 -8.93 2.27 6.00
CA GLY A 82 -8.22 1.23 5.26
C GLY A 82 -8.27 1.41 3.74
N THR A 83 -8.90 2.47 3.22
CA THR A 83 -8.82 2.78 1.79
C THR A 83 -7.42 3.25 1.41
N LEU A 84 -7.01 2.93 0.20
CA LEU A 84 -5.77 3.44 -0.39
C LEU A 84 -6.11 4.55 -1.36
N ARG A 85 -5.22 5.55 -1.47
CA ARG A 85 -5.28 6.55 -2.52
C ARG A 85 -3.93 6.65 -3.22
N HIS A 86 -3.96 6.57 -4.54
CA HIS A 86 -2.81 6.63 -5.43
C HIS A 86 -3.25 7.25 -6.75
N ASP A 87 -2.49 8.20 -7.29
CA ASP A 87 -2.82 8.94 -8.52
C ASP A 87 -4.25 9.52 -8.52
N GLY A 88 -4.70 9.95 -7.34
CA GLY A 88 -6.05 10.49 -7.14
C GLY A 88 -7.19 9.45 -7.11
N VAL A 89 -6.92 8.18 -7.42
CA VAL A 89 -7.89 7.09 -7.40
C VAL A 89 -8.00 6.49 -6.00
N ALA A 90 -9.24 6.21 -5.57
CA ALA A 90 -9.51 5.50 -4.33
C ALA A 90 -9.63 4.00 -4.58
N PHE A 91 -8.97 3.21 -3.75
CA PHE A 91 -9.01 1.75 -3.80
C PHE A 91 -9.46 1.18 -2.46
N ARG A 92 -10.25 0.11 -2.51
CA ARG A 92 -10.78 -0.55 -1.31
C ARG A 92 -10.44 -2.02 -1.33
N LEU A 93 -10.11 -2.55 -0.14
CA LEU A 93 -9.87 -3.97 0.06
C LEU A 93 -11.09 -4.77 -0.41
N TYR A 94 -10.85 -5.70 -1.31
CA TYR A 94 -11.87 -6.52 -1.95
C TYR A 94 -11.82 -7.95 -1.41
N THR A 95 -12.97 -8.41 -0.92
CA THR A 95 -13.15 -9.73 -0.30
C THR A 95 -14.03 -10.67 -1.14
N GLY A 96 -14.38 -10.27 -2.37
CA GLY A 96 -15.20 -11.05 -3.28
C GLY A 96 -14.39 -11.96 -4.22
N PRO A 97 -15.05 -12.64 -5.17
CA PRO A 97 -14.39 -13.47 -6.17
C PRO A 97 -13.59 -12.60 -7.14
N ARG A 98 -12.35 -13.01 -7.44
CA ARG A 98 -11.50 -12.32 -8.44
C ARG A 98 -12.06 -12.54 -9.86
N PRO A 99 -11.83 -11.61 -10.82
CA PRO A 99 -11.06 -10.35 -10.71
C PRO A 99 -11.81 -9.25 -9.94
N CYS A 100 -11.22 -8.05 -9.84
CA CYS A 100 -11.97 -6.89 -9.38
C CYS A 100 -13.24 -6.69 -10.20
N PRO A 101 -14.33 -6.19 -9.60
CA PRO A 101 -15.53 -5.84 -10.35
C PRO A 101 -15.20 -4.74 -11.36
N ALA A 102 -15.83 -4.83 -12.53
CA ALA A 102 -15.82 -3.72 -13.49
C ALA A 102 -16.54 -2.50 -12.87
N PRO A 103 -16.18 -1.27 -13.29
CA PRO A 103 -16.81 -0.03 -12.82
C PRO A 103 -18.33 0.02 -13.04
#